data_AF-A0A1V0U9Z3-F1
#
_entry.id   AF-A0A1V0U9Z3-F1
#
_cell.length_a   1.000
_cell.length_b   1.000
_cell.length_c   1.000
_cell.angle_alpha   90.00
_cell.angle_beta   90.00
_cell.angle_gamma   90.00
#
_symmetry.space_group_name_H-M   'P 1'
#
loop_
_entity.id
_entity.type
_entity.pdbx_description
1 polymer ?
#
loop_
_entity_poly.entity_id
_entity_poly.type
_entity_poly.pdbx_seq_one_letter_code
_entity_poly.pdbx_strand_id
1 'polypeptide(L)'
;MAAGGSARARRFDAGRVCLDLVATEGAGGARGPGELLGGADRLVRWLREVRLVPPDTELSAVDGEWVARFRELRSYVSVLMEAQLNGTAGPSGALDRLNALATGLPPSPRAVRGADGSLVRTLSSAPDCAGLLAVVARDAVDLLTDPVARADLRRCQGETCHRLYLDTSRGRRRRWCSGGACGNRARVARHRRRSLEAPGGRAGAGAPGAPAGSDSPGPPAGGGAGIPAADRAAPAGGSPETPAADRDPPAGEAPGAPARTTPGRTAPTSTAPAGGAPPTPAGGDP
;
A
#
# COMPACT_ATOMS: atom_id res chain seq x y z
N MET A 1 9.85 -26.93 -4.02
CA MET A 1 11.05 -26.08 -3.90
C MET A 1 10.62 -24.63 -3.78
N ALA A 2 11.17 -23.92 -2.80
CA ALA A 2 10.87 -22.53 -2.51
C ALA A 2 11.33 -21.63 -3.66
N ALA A 3 10.38 -21.08 -4.42
CA ALA A 3 10.66 -19.95 -5.30
C ALA A 3 10.77 -18.70 -4.42
N GLY A 4 12.00 -18.40 -4.03
CA GLY A 4 12.39 -17.13 -3.44
C GLY A 4 12.11 -16.00 -4.43
N GLY A 5 10.88 -15.47 -4.37
CA GLY A 5 10.54 -14.19 -4.98
C GLY A 5 11.42 -13.12 -4.35
N SER A 6 12.38 -12.64 -5.13
CA SER A 6 13.40 -11.69 -4.72
C SER A 6 12.81 -10.57 -3.86
N ALA A 7 13.34 -10.49 -2.65
CA ALA A 7 13.00 -9.59 -1.59
C ALA A 7 13.37 -8.12 -1.91
N ARG A 8 12.72 -7.54 -2.92
CA ARG A 8 12.15 -6.19 -2.74
C ARG A 8 10.87 -6.24 -1.89
N ALA A 9 10.65 -7.39 -1.23
CA ALA A 9 9.90 -7.65 -0.01
C ALA A 9 9.49 -6.35 0.67
N ARG A 10 8.16 -6.16 0.75
CA ARG A 10 7.46 -5.08 1.43
C ARG A 10 8.39 -4.41 2.44
N ARG A 11 8.90 -3.22 2.08
CA ARG A 11 9.82 -2.43 2.94
C ARG A 11 9.25 -2.27 4.37
N PHE A 12 7.94 -2.47 4.49
CA PHE A 12 7.12 -2.39 5.66
C PHE A 12 5.96 -3.42 5.56
N ASP A 13 5.71 -4.18 6.64
CA ASP A 13 4.49 -4.99 6.81
C ASP A 13 3.72 -4.40 7.99
N ALA A 14 2.65 -3.67 7.66
CA ALA A 14 1.81 -3.01 8.64
C ALA A 14 0.89 -4.00 9.39
N GLY A 15 0.75 -5.21 8.86
CA GLY A 15 -0.15 -6.25 9.37
C GLY A 15 -1.57 -6.19 8.81
N ARG A 16 -1.97 -5.10 8.13
CA ARG A 16 -3.28 -4.94 7.47
C ARG A 16 -3.19 -4.01 6.25
N VAL A 17 -4.07 -4.20 5.26
CA VAL A 17 -3.99 -3.46 3.98
C VAL A 17 -4.37 -1.99 4.14
N CYS A 18 -5.29 -1.65 5.04
CA CYS A 18 -5.62 -0.26 5.36
C CYS A 18 -4.41 0.49 5.93
N LEU A 19 -3.57 -0.15 6.75
CA LEU A 19 -2.35 0.44 7.29
C LEU A 19 -1.21 0.46 6.26
N ASP A 20 -1.16 -0.52 5.35
CA ASP A 20 -0.26 -0.49 4.19
C ASP A 20 -0.61 0.69 3.26
N LEU A 21 -1.89 1.05 3.12
CA LEU A 21 -2.34 2.25 2.40
C LEU A 21 -1.85 3.53 3.10
N VAL A 22 -2.03 3.66 4.42
CA VAL A 22 -1.50 4.80 5.20
C VAL A 22 0.02 4.93 5.02
N ALA A 23 0.74 3.82 4.97
CA ALA A 23 2.19 3.83 4.79
C ALA A 23 2.67 4.27 3.38
N THR A 24 1.75 4.51 2.43
CA THR A 24 2.06 5.13 1.14
C THR A 24 2.31 6.63 1.25
N GLU A 25 1.82 7.26 2.32
CA GLU A 25 2.23 8.59 2.72
C GLU A 25 3.69 8.50 3.18
N GLY A 26 4.58 9.17 2.44
CA GLY A 26 6.02 9.14 2.74
C GLY A 26 6.26 9.54 4.21
N ALA A 27 7.25 8.93 4.85
CA ALA A 27 7.68 9.42 6.15
C ALA A 27 8.37 10.78 5.94
N GLY A 28 7.64 11.86 6.21
CA GLY A 28 8.10 13.24 6.10
C GLY A 28 9.40 13.44 6.87
N GLY A 29 10.49 13.52 6.13
CA GLY A 29 11.84 13.77 6.64
C GLY A 29 12.76 13.97 5.44
N ALA A 30 13.72 14.90 5.56
CA ALA A 30 14.47 15.54 4.48
C ALA A 30 15.28 14.63 3.50
N ARG A 31 15.10 13.30 3.52
CA ARG A 31 15.75 12.34 2.61
C ARG A 31 15.02 10.97 2.51
N GLY A 32 13.67 10.96 2.52
CA GLY A 32 12.83 9.76 2.32
C GLY A 32 11.83 9.94 1.16
N PRO A 33 11.38 8.85 0.49
CA PRO A 33 10.57 8.96 -0.72
C PRO A 33 9.23 9.61 -0.38
N GLY A 34 8.86 10.62 -1.17
CA GLY A 34 7.57 11.32 -1.09
C GLY A 34 6.38 10.40 -1.39
N GLU A 35 5.23 11.02 -1.66
CA GLU A 35 3.97 10.38 -2.06
C GLU A 35 4.18 9.14 -2.96
N LEU A 36 3.87 7.94 -2.45
CA LEU A 36 4.07 6.69 -3.20
C LEU A 36 2.97 6.41 -4.22
N LEU A 37 1.76 6.93 -4.01
CA LEU A 37 0.65 6.84 -4.95
C LEU A 37 0.67 8.02 -5.92
N GLY A 38 1.82 8.31 -6.54
CA GLY A 38 2.03 9.47 -7.42
C GLY A 38 1.23 9.48 -8.74
N GLY A 39 0.55 8.40 -9.10
CA GLY A 39 -0.18 8.26 -10.36
C GLY A 39 -0.78 6.85 -10.54
N ALA A 40 -1.50 6.63 -11.64
CA ALA A 40 -2.24 5.39 -11.90
C ALA A 40 -1.36 4.13 -11.86
N ASP A 41 -0.22 4.14 -12.55
CA ASP A 41 0.73 3.00 -12.57
C ASP A 41 1.23 2.65 -11.16
N ARG A 42 1.41 3.66 -10.31
CA ARG A 42 1.84 3.48 -8.93
C ARG A 42 0.75 2.84 -8.07
N LEU A 43 -0.51 3.21 -8.30
CA LEU A 43 -1.66 2.59 -7.65
C LEU A 43 -1.85 1.14 -8.12
N VAL A 44 -1.81 0.86 -9.42
CA VAL A 44 -1.88 -0.50 -9.98
C VAL A 44 -0.79 -1.39 -9.37
N ARG A 45 0.45 -0.90 -9.33
CA ARG A 45 1.57 -1.62 -8.70
C ARG A 45 1.31 -1.88 -7.22
N TRP A 46 0.81 -0.88 -6.48
CA TRP A 46 0.49 -1.04 -5.06
C TRP A 46 -0.60 -2.10 -4.83
N LEU A 47 -1.69 -2.08 -5.60
CA LEU A 47 -2.79 -3.06 -5.52
C LEU A 47 -2.30 -4.51 -5.71
N ARG A 48 -1.32 -4.71 -6.60
CA ARG A 48 -0.65 -6.01 -6.82
C ARG A 48 0.29 -6.37 -5.67
N GLU A 49 1.09 -5.42 -5.18
CA GLU A 49 2.03 -5.63 -4.06
C GLU A 49 1.32 -6.03 -2.74
N VAL A 50 0.15 -5.42 -2.46
CA VAL A 50 -0.68 -5.79 -1.30
C VAL A 50 -1.49 -7.07 -1.54
N ARG A 51 -1.46 -7.61 -2.77
CA ARG A 51 -2.15 -8.85 -3.22
C ARG A 51 -3.67 -8.77 -3.19
N LEU A 52 -4.24 -7.58 -3.40
CA LEU A 52 -5.70 -7.44 -3.57
C LEU A 52 -6.17 -8.09 -4.87
N VAL A 53 -5.37 -7.95 -5.92
CA VAL A 53 -5.56 -8.60 -7.23
C VAL A 53 -4.44 -9.60 -7.55
N PRO A 54 -4.71 -10.65 -8.34
CA PRO A 54 -3.67 -11.46 -8.97
C PRO A 54 -2.67 -10.62 -9.81
N PRO A 55 -1.42 -11.09 -10.00
CA PRO A 55 -0.37 -10.33 -10.72
C PRO A 55 -0.77 -9.91 -12.14
N ASP A 56 -1.47 -10.79 -12.86
CA ASP A 56 -1.82 -10.60 -14.27
C ASP A 56 -3.22 -10.00 -14.47
N THR A 57 -3.84 -9.51 -13.40
CA THR A 57 -5.14 -8.83 -13.51
C THR A 57 -5.00 -7.50 -14.24
N GLU A 58 -5.80 -7.34 -15.29
CA GLU A 58 -5.92 -6.09 -16.02
C GLU A 58 -6.66 -5.04 -15.17
N LEU A 59 -6.09 -3.83 -15.12
CA LEU A 59 -6.60 -2.70 -14.32
C LEU A 59 -6.57 -1.42 -15.17
N SER A 60 -6.99 -1.51 -16.42
CA SER A 60 -6.98 -0.40 -17.40
C SER A 60 -7.91 0.75 -17.01
N ALA A 61 -8.91 0.51 -16.16
CA ALA A 61 -9.82 1.53 -15.63
C ALA A 61 -9.22 2.37 -14.47
N VAL A 62 -7.98 2.11 -14.04
CA VAL A 62 -7.31 2.91 -13.00
C VAL A 62 -6.74 4.18 -13.63
N ASP A 63 -7.18 5.34 -13.15
CA ASP A 63 -6.75 6.66 -13.61
C ASP A 63 -6.40 7.60 -12.44
N GLY A 64 -6.23 8.89 -12.73
CA GLY A 64 -5.93 9.90 -11.72
C GLY A 64 -7.06 10.14 -10.71
N GLU A 65 -8.32 9.93 -11.09
CA GLU A 65 -9.46 10.06 -10.19
C GLU A 65 -9.43 8.96 -9.12
N TRP A 66 -9.14 7.73 -9.52
CA TRP A 66 -8.97 6.63 -8.57
C TRP A 66 -7.78 6.84 -7.64
N VAL A 67 -6.67 7.39 -8.13
CA VAL A 67 -5.55 7.79 -7.26
C VAL A 67 -6.00 8.79 -6.19
N ALA A 68 -6.80 9.78 -6.56
CA ALA A 68 -7.36 10.74 -5.61
C ALA A 68 -8.28 10.06 -4.57
N ARG A 69 -9.16 9.15 -4.99
CA ARG A 69 -10.05 8.40 -4.08
C ARG A 69 -9.29 7.51 -3.09
N PHE A 70 -8.24 6.82 -3.52
CA PHE A 70 -7.41 6.03 -2.60
C PHE A 70 -6.64 6.90 -1.61
N ARG A 71 -6.19 8.10 -2.03
CA ARG A 71 -5.58 9.08 -1.11
C ARG A 71 -6.58 9.69 -0.14
N GLU A 72 -7.82 9.92 -0.57
CA GLU A 72 -8.91 10.37 0.29
C GLU A 72 -9.22 9.32 1.36
N LEU A 73 -9.41 8.05 0.96
CA LEU A 73 -9.54 6.93 1.92
C LEU A 73 -8.35 6.87 2.87
N ARG A 74 -7.13 7.01 2.36
CA ARG A 74 -5.91 7.03 3.18
C ARG A 74 -5.96 8.11 4.25
N SER A 75 -6.41 9.32 3.90
CA SER A 75 -6.55 10.43 4.84
C SER A 75 -7.52 10.09 5.97
N TYR A 76 -8.71 9.57 5.64
CA TYR A 76 -9.69 9.16 6.65
C TYR A 76 -9.16 8.06 7.57
N VAL A 77 -8.53 7.03 7.01
CA VAL A 77 -7.93 5.95 7.80
C VAL A 77 -6.83 6.50 8.70
N SER A 78 -5.97 7.38 8.19
CA SER A 78 -4.88 7.99 8.96
C SER A 78 -5.43 8.72 10.19
N VAL A 79 -6.35 9.68 10.01
CA VAL A 79 -6.87 10.49 11.12
C VAL A 79 -7.67 9.67 12.13
N LEU A 80 -8.41 8.65 11.69
CA LEU A 80 -9.19 7.78 12.59
C LEU A 80 -8.27 6.88 13.43
N MET A 81 -7.21 6.33 12.84
CA MET A 81 -6.26 5.48 13.56
C MET A 81 -5.39 6.29 14.51
N GLU A 82 -5.02 7.52 14.15
CA GLU A 82 -4.35 8.44 15.07
C GLU A 82 -5.23 8.83 16.25
N ALA A 83 -6.51 9.13 16.01
CA ALA A 83 -7.46 9.40 17.09
C ALA A 83 -7.60 8.20 18.04
N GLN A 84 -7.65 6.97 17.51
CA GLN A 84 -7.65 5.76 18.34
C GLN A 84 -6.39 5.63 19.20
N LEU A 85 -5.20 5.90 18.66
CA LEU A 85 -3.95 5.84 19.43
C LEU A 85 -3.88 6.90 20.53
N ASN A 86 -4.46 8.07 20.29
CA ASN A 86 -4.44 9.18 21.24
C ASN A 86 -5.62 9.13 22.23
N GLY A 87 -6.58 8.21 22.06
CA GLY A 87 -7.80 8.16 22.86
C GLY A 87 -8.73 9.35 22.65
N THR A 88 -8.70 9.97 21.48
CA THR A 88 -9.52 11.15 21.15
C THR A 88 -10.68 10.79 20.23
N ALA A 89 -11.68 11.66 20.17
CA ALA A 89 -12.67 11.59 19.09
C ALA A 89 -11.98 11.84 17.73
N GLY A 90 -12.37 11.07 16.71
CA GLY A 90 -11.94 11.34 15.33
C GLY A 90 -12.58 12.61 14.78
N PRO A 91 -12.03 13.20 13.70
CA PRO A 91 -12.65 14.34 13.03
C PRO A 91 -14.09 14.03 12.60
N SER A 92 -14.98 15.02 12.74
CA SER A 92 -16.38 14.89 12.36
C SER A 92 -16.50 14.45 10.89
N GLY A 93 -17.38 13.49 10.62
CA GLY A 93 -17.66 12.96 9.28
C GLY A 93 -16.61 12.00 8.70
N ALA A 94 -15.40 11.88 9.25
CA ALA A 94 -14.38 10.95 8.73
C ALA A 94 -14.83 9.49 8.81
N LEU A 95 -15.52 9.12 9.91
CA LEU A 95 -16.09 7.79 10.09
C LEU A 95 -17.23 7.52 9.08
N ASP A 96 -18.13 8.49 8.87
CA ASP A 96 -19.23 8.35 7.93
C ASP A 96 -18.73 8.20 6.49
N ARG A 97 -17.70 8.96 6.12
CA ARG A 97 -17.04 8.83 4.81
C ARG A 97 -16.36 7.47 4.64
N LEU A 98 -15.64 6.99 5.65
CA LEU A 98 -15.07 5.65 5.64
C LEU A 98 -16.15 4.57 5.45
N ASN A 99 -17.24 4.66 6.23
CA ASN A 99 -18.35 3.72 6.14
C ASN A 99 -19.02 3.76 4.76
N ALA A 100 -19.21 4.96 4.17
CA ALA A 100 -19.75 5.10 2.83
C ALA A 100 -18.86 4.41 1.78
N LEU A 101 -17.53 4.59 1.85
CA LEU A 101 -16.59 3.91 0.95
C LEU A 101 -16.58 2.40 1.13
N ALA A 102 -16.84 1.90 2.34
CA ALA A 102 -16.92 0.47 2.63
C ALA A 102 -18.17 -0.21 2.03
N THR A 103 -19.19 0.54 1.60
CA THR A 103 -20.43 -0.03 1.03
C THR A 103 -20.25 -0.62 -0.37
N GLY A 104 -19.21 -0.22 -1.12
CA GLY A 104 -18.93 -0.75 -2.45
C GLY A 104 -18.79 -2.27 -2.45
N LEU A 105 -19.09 -2.93 -3.58
CA LEU A 105 -19.11 -4.38 -3.70
C LEU A 105 -17.69 -4.93 -3.95
N PRO A 106 -17.06 -5.62 -2.99
CA PRO A 106 -15.71 -6.14 -3.17
C PRO A 106 -15.66 -7.24 -4.23
N PRO A 107 -14.54 -7.37 -4.96
CA PRO A 107 -14.37 -8.49 -5.87
C PRO A 107 -14.34 -9.81 -5.11
N SER A 108 -15.12 -10.78 -5.57
CA SER A 108 -15.24 -12.10 -4.95
C SER A 108 -13.99 -12.95 -5.25
N PRO A 109 -13.22 -13.38 -4.23
CA PRO A 109 -12.11 -14.30 -4.42
C PRO A 109 -12.61 -15.71 -4.81
N ARG A 110 -11.85 -16.38 -5.67
CA ARG A 110 -12.11 -17.78 -6.07
C ARG A 110 -10.80 -18.57 -6.08
N ALA A 111 -10.83 -19.81 -5.64
CA ALA A 111 -9.71 -20.74 -5.78
C ALA A 111 -9.90 -21.58 -7.05
N VAL A 112 -8.84 -21.70 -7.85
CA VAL A 112 -8.79 -22.54 -9.07
C VAL A 112 -7.55 -23.43 -9.04
N ARG A 113 -7.54 -24.53 -9.79
CA ARG A 113 -6.35 -25.37 -9.95
C ARG A 113 -5.48 -24.87 -11.12
N GLY A 114 -4.19 -24.68 -10.88
CA GLY A 114 -3.19 -24.42 -11.90
C GLY A 114 -2.83 -25.67 -12.70
N ALA A 115 -2.07 -25.50 -13.78
CA ALA A 115 -1.63 -26.60 -14.64
C ALA A 115 -0.77 -27.65 -13.90
N ASP A 116 -0.09 -27.24 -12.84
CA ASP A 116 0.70 -28.10 -11.95
C ASP A 116 -0.14 -28.74 -10.81
N GLY A 117 -1.46 -28.54 -10.82
CA GLY A 117 -2.39 -29.03 -9.80
C GLY A 117 -2.47 -28.18 -8.52
N SER A 118 -1.65 -27.12 -8.40
CA SER A 118 -1.65 -26.23 -7.24
C SER A 118 -2.90 -25.35 -7.17
N LEU A 119 -3.30 -24.91 -5.96
CA LEU A 119 -4.41 -23.96 -5.80
C LEU A 119 -3.92 -22.53 -5.99
N VAL A 120 -4.52 -21.83 -6.95
CA VAL A 120 -4.24 -20.42 -7.27
C VAL A 120 -5.47 -19.59 -6.95
N ARG A 121 -5.24 -18.41 -6.35
CA ARG A 121 -6.29 -17.41 -6.12
C ARG A 121 -6.54 -16.63 -7.41
N THR A 122 -7.81 -16.53 -7.79
CA THR A 122 -8.33 -15.63 -8.83
C THR A 122 -9.53 -14.82 -8.30
N LEU A 123 -10.15 -14.03 -9.15
CA LEU A 123 -11.39 -13.31 -8.89
C LEU A 123 -12.51 -13.86 -9.77
N SER A 124 -13.74 -13.88 -9.26
CA SER A 124 -14.91 -14.39 -10.00
C SER A 124 -15.32 -13.51 -11.18
N SER A 125 -14.89 -12.25 -11.20
CA SER A 125 -15.10 -11.28 -12.27
C SER A 125 -13.92 -10.32 -12.33
N ALA A 126 -13.82 -9.54 -13.41
CA ALA A 126 -12.90 -8.41 -13.45
C ALA A 126 -13.22 -7.47 -12.27
N PRO A 127 -12.22 -7.08 -11.46
CA PRO A 127 -12.44 -6.15 -10.37
C PRO A 127 -12.65 -4.74 -10.91
N ASP A 128 -13.59 -4.01 -10.34
CA ASP A 128 -13.66 -2.57 -10.51
C ASP A 128 -12.85 -1.85 -9.40
N CYS A 129 -12.45 -0.61 -9.68
CA CYS A 129 -11.68 0.18 -8.73
C CYS A 129 -12.47 0.52 -7.45
N ALA A 130 -13.80 0.65 -7.58
CA ALA A 130 -14.71 0.93 -6.46
C ALA A 130 -14.72 -0.22 -5.44
N GLY A 131 -14.84 -1.46 -5.91
CA GLY A 131 -14.80 -2.66 -5.10
C GLY A 131 -13.43 -2.87 -4.46
N LEU A 132 -12.34 -2.57 -5.18
CA LEU A 132 -10.99 -2.61 -4.60
C LEU A 132 -10.80 -1.58 -3.48
N LEU A 133 -11.30 -0.35 -3.67
CA LEU A 133 -11.33 0.68 -2.63
C LEU A 133 -12.15 0.21 -1.41
N ALA A 134 -13.32 -0.40 -1.66
CA ALA A 134 -14.20 -0.92 -0.62
C ALA A 134 -13.55 -2.05 0.19
N VAL A 135 -12.72 -2.91 -0.41
CA VAL A 135 -11.94 -3.92 0.35
C VAL A 135 -11.05 -3.23 1.40
N VAL A 136 -10.34 -2.18 1.01
CA VAL A 136 -9.43 -1.47 1.92
C VAL A 136 -10.20 -0.70 2.99
N ALA A 137 -11.32 -0.09 2.63
CA ALA A 137 -12.20 0.60 3.57
C ALA A 137 -12.80 -0.38 4.59
N ARG A 138 -13.26 -1.57 4.15
CA ARG A 138 -13.77 -2.62 5.05
C ARG A 138 -12.70 -3.13 6.01
N ASP A 139 -11.47 -3.36 5.54
CA ASP A 139 -10.35 -3.75 6.42
C ASP A 139 -10.06 -2.69 7.50
N ALA A 140 -10.24 -1.40 7.19
CA ALA A 140 -10.14 -0.33 8.18
C ALA A 140 -11.30 -0.35 9.19
N VAL A 141 -12.54 -0.59 8.73
CA VAL A 141 -13.72 -0.76 9.60
C VAL A 141 -13.54 -1.95 10.53
N ASP A 142 -13.09 -3.10 10.01
CA ASP A 142 -12.81 -4.30 10.78
C ASP A 142 -11.75 -4.03 11.86
N LEU A 143 -10.68 -3.30 11.51
CA LEU A 143 -9.67 -2.88 12.48
C LEU A 143 -10.23 -1.94 13.55
N LEU A 144 -11.06 -0.95 13.20
CA LEU A 144 -11.63 0.01 14.15
C LEU A 144 -12.67 -0.63 15.08
N THR A 145 -13.33 -1.69 14.64
CA THR A 145 -14.40 -2.36 15.39
C THR A 145 -13.91 -3.55 16.20
N ASP A 146 -12.74 -4.13 15.89
CA ASP A 146 -12.11 -5.21 16.66
C ASP A 146 -11.27 -4.65 17.84
N PRO A 147 -11.69 -4.85 19.11
CA PRO A 147 -10.94 -4.38 20.28
C PRO A 147 -9.54 -4.99 20.39
N VAL A 148 -9.34 -6.25 19.97
CA VAL A 148 -8.05 -6.94 20.03
C VAL A 148 -7.08 -6.32 19.03
N ALA A 149 -7.54 -6.13 17.79
CA ALA A 149 -6.73 -5.49 16.76
C ALA A 149 -6.41 -4.02 17.11
N ARG A 150 -7.37 -3.27 17.66
CA ARG A 150 -7.10 -1.90 18.16
C ARG A 150 -6.05 -1.88 19.26
N ALA A 151 -6.11 -2.83 20.20
CA ALA A 151 -5.11 -2.95 21.26
C ALA A 151 -3.71 -3.31 20.73
N ASP A 152 -3.60 -3.81 19.49
CA ASP A 152 -2.33 -4.08 18.79
C ASP A 152 -1.82 -2.92 17.95
N LEU A 153 -2.61 -1.86 17.76
CA LEU A 153 -2.20 -0.70 16.98
C LEU A 153 -1.06 0.06 17.68
N ARG A 154 0.01 0.35 16.94
CA ARG A 154 1.20 1.05 17.45
C ARG A 154 1.70 2.06 16.43
N ARG A 155 2.33 3.13 16.95
CA ARG A 155 3.14 4.06 16.16
C ARG A 155 4.61 3.65 16.22
N CYS A 156 5.30 3.76 15.09
CA CYS A 156 6.74 3.47 15.00
C CYS A 156 7.56 4.37 15.93
N GLN A 157 8.49 3.79 16.70
CA GLN A 157 9.46 4.53 17.53
C GLN A 157 10.74 4.89 16.75
N GLY A 158 10.63 5.21 15.45
CA GLY A 158 11.78 5.64 14.64
C GLY A 158 11.87 7.16 14.66
N GLU A 159 13.07 7.72 14.78
CA GLU A 159 13.30 9.17 14.95
C GLU A 159 12.56 10.05 13.91
N THR A 160 12.47 9.59 12.66
CA THR A 160 11.78 10.29 11.56
C THR A 160 10.66 9.45 10.95
N CYS A 161 10.09 8.50 11.69
CA CYS A 161 9.10 7.56 11.17
C CYS A 161 7.84 7.56 12.04
N HIS A 162 6.73 8.03 11.47
CA HIS A 162 5.44 8.12 12.15
C HIS A 162 4.43 7.05 11.72
N ARG A 163 4.89 6.03 10.99
CA ARG A 163 4.02 4.97 10.45
C ARG A 163 3.31 4.18 11.54
N LEU A 164 2.06 3.82 11.26
CA LEU A 164 1.21 2.98 12.09
C LEU A 164 1.34 1.50 11.68
N TYR A 165 1.30 0.58 12.63
CA TYR A 165 1.37 -0.87 12.39
C TYR A 165 0.63 -1.65 13.47
N LEU A 166 0.28 -2.91 13.19
CA LEU A 166 -0.15 -3.87 14.22
C LEU A 166 1.02 -4.64 14.79
N ASP A 167 1.12 -4.67 16.11
CA ASP A 167 2.09 -5.48 16.84
C ASP A 167 1.61 -6.92 17.05
N THR A 168 1.66 -7.70 15.98
CA THR A 168 1.39 -9.14 16.03
C THR A 168 2.55 -9.97 16.59
N SER A 169 3.59 -9.34 17.17
CA SER A 169 4.72 -10.07 17.73
C SER A 169 4.35 -10.79 19.03
N ARG A 170 5.01 -11.92 19.30
CA ARG A 170 4.85 -12.63 20.57
C ARG A 170 5.19 -11.69 21.73
N GLY A 171 4.22 -11.49 22.62
CA GLY A 171 4.36 -10.61 23.78
C GLY A 171 4.30 -9.11 23.47
N ARG A 172 3.89 -8.70 22.26
CA ARG A 172 3.65 -7.29 21.87
C ARG A 172 4.83 -6.37 22.21
N ARG A 173 6.04 -6.80 21.80
CA ARG A 173 7.31 -6.11 22.11
C ARG A 173 7.93 -5.39 20.92
N ARG A 174 7.24 -5.32 19.78
CA ARG A 174 7.77 -4.67 18.57
C ARG A 174 7.72 -3.16 18.78
N ARG A 175 8.88 -2.52 18.64
CA ARG A 175 9.03 -1.06 18.76
C ARG A 175 9.01 -0.32 17.41
N TRP A 176 9.28 -1.05 16.32
CA TRP A 176 9.47 -0.46 15.01
C TRP A 176 8.61 -1.13 13.95
N CYS A 177 8.12 -0.30 13.04
CA CYS A 177 7.33 -0.70 11.89
C CYS A 177 8.11 -1.64 10.95
N SER A 178 9.43 -1.66 10.97
CA SER A 178 10.23 -2.66 10.26
C SER A 178 11.55 -2.87 10.99
N GLY A 179 11.89 -4.12 11.30
CA GLY A 179 13.15 -4.45 11.95
C GLY A 179 14.37 -4.14 11.05
N GLY A 180 14.23 -4.38 9.74
CA GLY A 180 15.26 -4.12 8.75
C GLY A 180 15.45 -2.64 8.41
N ALA A 181 14.36 -1.88 8.28
CA ALA A 181 14.45 -0.46 7.94
C ALA A 181 14.59 0.44 9.18
N CYS A 182 13.53 0.56 9.99
CA CYS A 182 13.51 1.45 11.16
C CYS A 182 14.39 0.93 12.30
N GLY A 183 14.34 -0.38 12.58
CA GLY A 183 15.14 -0.99 13.63
C GLY A 183 16.64 -0.93 13.35
N ASN A 184 17.08 -1.08 12.09
CA ASN A 184 18.48 -0.90 11.72
C ASN A 184 18.92 0.57 11.81
N ARG A 185 18.11 1.51 11.29
CA ARG A 185 18.40 2.95 11.41
C ARG A 185 18.60 3.37 12.87
N ALA A 186 17.73 2.93 13.78
CA ALA A 186 17.84 3.22 15.20
C ALA A 186 19.13 2.64 15.83
N ARG A 187 19.53 1.43 15.43
CA ARG A 187 20.80 0.82 15.88
C ARG A 187 22.01 1.59 15.40
N VAL A 188 22.03 1.98 14.12
CA VAL A 188 23.11 2.77 13.51
C VAL A 188 23.21 4.14 14.15
N ALA A 189 22.09 4.85 14.36
CA ALA A 189 22.08 6.15 15.04
C ALA A 189 22.64 6.06 16.46
N ARG A 190 22.24 5.04 17.23
CA ARG A 190 22.78 4.79 18.57
C ARG A 190 24.30 4.50 18.56
N HIS A 191 24.78 3.71 17.60
CA HIS A 191 26.22 3.45 17.45
C HIS A 191 26.97 4.75 17.17
N ARG A 192 26.48 5.57 16.22
CA ARG A 192 27.10 6.86 15.88
C ARG A 192 27.17 7.81 17.09
N ARG A 193 26.10 7.94 17.88
CA ARG A 193 26.12 8.74 19.11
C ARG A 193 27.22 8.28 20.08
N ARG A 194 27.32 6.97 20.33
CA ARG A 194 28.37 6.41 21.20
C ARG A 194 29.79 6.63 20.66
N SER A 195 29.99 6.57 19.35
CA SER A 195 31.30 6.84 18.73
C SER A 195 31.70 8.31 18.78
N LEU A 196 30.74 9.24 18.83
CA LEU A 196 30.97 10.67 18.99
C LEU A 196 31.14 11.08 20.46
N GLU A 197 30.50 10.34 21.38
CA GLU A 197 30.57 10.54 22.84
C GLU A 197 31.79 9.85 23.48
N ALA A 198 32.49 8.96 22.77
CA ALA A 198 33.75 8.40 23.23
C ALA A 198 34.83 9.49 23.19
N PRO A 199 35.36 9.97 24.34
CA PRO A 199 36.45 10.92 24.34
C PRO A 199 37.68 10.23 23.76
N GLY A 200 38.43 10.97 22.93
CA GLY A 200 39.75 10.55 22.47
C GLY A 200 40.59 10.06 23.65
N GLY A 201 40.80 8.76 23.71
CA GLY A 201 41.73 8.15 24.65
C GLY A 201 43.16 8.48 24.24
N ARG A 202 43.74 9.45 24.96
CA ARG A 202 45.18 9.75 25.12
C ARG A 202 45.92 10.32 23.89
N ALA A 203 45.85 11.64 23.72
CA ALA A 203 47.01 12.42 23.29
C ALA A 203 47.63 13.06 24.54
N GLY A 204 48.90 12.73 24.81
CA GLY A 204 49.62 13.16 26.00
C GLY A 204 49.76 14.67 26.12
N ALA A 205 49.81 15.12 27.38
CA ALA A 205 50.21 16.47 27.73
C ALA A 205 51.61 16.77 27.18
N GLY A 206 51.72 17.88 26.45
CA GLY A 206 52.98 18.45 25.98
C GLY A 206 52.72 19.72 25.18
N ALA A 207 52.84 20.88 25.83
CA ALA A 207 52.93 22.19 25.18
C ALA A 207 53.88 23.07 26.04
N PRO A 208 54.48 24.17 25.51
CA PRO A 208 54.45 24.68 24.13
C PRO A 208 55.86 24.98 23.55
N GLY A 209 55.94 25.20 22.24
CA GLY A 209 57.11 25.77 21.57
C GLY A 209 56.82 26.11 20.11
N ALA A 210 56.71 27.40 19.81
CA ALA A 210 56.73 28.03 18.48
C ALA A 210 57.74 29.21 18.57
N PRO A 211 58.35 29.74 17.48
CA PRO A 211 57.72 29.86 16.16
C PRO A 211 58.63 29.75 14.90
N ALA A 212 57.94 29.88 13.75
CA ALA A 212 58.36 30.44 12.46
C ALA A 212 59.23 29.61 11.50
N GLY A 213 58.78 29.58 10.23
CA GLY A 213 59.55 29.08 9.08
C GLY A 213 58.63 28.80 7.88
N SER A 214 58.50 29.77 6.99
CA SER A 214 57.97 29.65 5.64
C SER A 214 58.79 28.65 4.81
N ASP A 215 58.15 27.89 3.93
CA ASP A 215 58.50 27.84 2.50
C ASP A 215 57.66 26.79 1.75
N SER A 216 57.00 27.24 0.68
CA SER A 216 56.48 26.41 -0.40
C SER A 216 57.63 25.92 -1.28
N PRO A 217 57.53 24.73 -1.90
CA PRO A 217 57.49 24.73 -3.36
C PRO A 217 56.48 23.74 -3.96
N GLY A 218 56.11 24.04 -5.21
CA GLY A 218 55.04 23.41 -5.99
C GLY A 218 55.30 21.99 -6.53
N PRO A 219 54.41 21.50 -7.41
CA PRO A 219 54.23 20.08 -7.70
C PRO A 219 55.07 19.60 -8.90
N PRO A 220 55.36 18.29 -9.02
CA PRO A 220 55.69 17.70 -10.31
C PRO A 220 54.44 17.16 -11.02
N ALA A 221 54.44 17.40 -12.32
CA ALA A 221 53.50 16.88 -13.30
C ALA A 221 53.82 15.43 -13.71
N GLY A 222 52.81 14.76 -14.26
CA GLY A 222 52.99 13.80 -15.36
C GLY A 222 52.97 12.32 -14.99
N GLY A 223 52.07 11.57 -15.65
CA GLY A 223 52.11 10.11 -15.65
C GLY A 223 50.77 9.46 -16.02
N GLY A 224 50.36 9.60 -17.28
CA GLY A 224 49.23 8.88 -17.83
C GLY A 224 49.55 7.41 -18.16
N ALA A 225 48.59 6.53 -17.89
CA ALA A 225 48.37 5.23 -18.51
C ALA A 225 46.87 4.93 -18.29
N GLY A 226 45.99 4.84 -19.30
CA GLY A 226 46.12 4.01 -20.48
C GLY A 226 45.32 2.71 -20.25
N ILE A 227 43.99 2.78 -20.26
CA ILE A 227 43.12 1.59 -20.28
C ILE A 227 42.76 1.31 -21.74
N PRO A 228 43.09 0.14 -22.31
CA PRO A 228 42.73 -0.20 -23.68
C PRO A 228 41.28 -0.67 -23.79
N ALA A 229 40.64 -0.24 -24.88
CA ALA A 229 39.38 -0.75 -25.38
C ALA A 229 39.63 -1.96 -26.30
N ALA A 230 38.84 -3.02 -26.12
CA ALA A 230 38.56 -4.12 -27.05
C ALA A 230 37.31 -4.84 -26.49
N ASP A 231 36.35 -5.36 -27.23
CA ASP A 231 36.22 -5.52 -28.67
C ASP A 231 34.73 -5.67 -29.01
N ARG A 232 34.37 -5.33 -30.24
CA ARG A 232 33.04 -5.52 -30.83
C ARG A 232 32.92 -6.96 -31.33
N ALA A 233 31.79 -7.61 -31.07
CA ALA A 233 31.29 -8.68 -31.93
C ALA A 233 29.76 -8.77 -31.86
N ALA A 234 29.10 -8.37 -32.94
CA ALA A 234 27.77 -8.85 -33.31
C ALA A 234 27.90 -10.28 -33.88
N PRO A 235 26.78 -11.01 -34.01
CA PRO A 235 26.24 -11.11 -35.37
C PRO A 235 24.71 -11.02 -35.45
N ALA A 236 24.28 -10.70 -36.68
CA ALA A 236 22.92 -10.66 -37.16
C ALA A 236 22.41 -12.04 -37.60
N GLY A 237 21.07 -12.17 -37.65
CA GLY A 237 20.38 -12.85 -38.75
C GLY A 237 19.78 -14.22 -38.45
N GLY A 238 18.47 -14.36 -38.71
CA GLY A 238 17.86 -15.65 -39.08
C GLY A 238 16.49 -15.95 -38.47
N SER A 239 15.42 -15.41 -39.07
CA SER A 239 14.13 -16.13 -39.14
C SER A 239 14.27 -17.32 -40.10
N PRO A 240 13.43 -18.36 -39.97
CA PRO A 240 12.39 -18.52 -40.99
C PRO A 240 11.05 -19.08 -40.49
N GLU A 241 10.01 -18.63 -41.20
CA GLU A 241 8.81 -19.32 -41.72
C GLU A 241 8.01 -20.36 -40.90
N THR A 242 6.71 -20.06 -40.87
CA THR A 242 5.51 -20.89 -40.72
C THR A 242 5.43 -22.04 -41.74
N PRO A 243 4.61 -23.06 -41.46
CA PRO A 243 3.49 -23.31 -42.38
C PRO A 243 2.14 -23.54 -41.70
N ALA A 244 1.09 -23.20 -42.45
CA ALA A 244 -0.32 -23.38 -42.12
C ALA A 244 -0.80 -24.82 -42.39
N ALA A 245 -1.76 -25.29 -41.60
CA ALA A 245 -2.80 -26.26 -41.95
C ALA A 245 -3.90 -26.13 -40.85
N ASP A 246 -5.01 -25.45 -41.10
CA ASP A 246 -6.20 -25.95 -41.81
C ASP A 246 -6.88 -27.10 -41.06
N ARG A 247 -7.98 -26.78 -40.36
CA ARG A 247 -9.12 -27.67 -40.05
C ARG A 247 -10.25 -26.87 -39.39
N ASP A 248 -11.27 -26.62 -40.20
CA ASP A 248 -12.63 -26.21 -39.83
C ASP A 248 -13.33 -27.20 -38.86
N PRO A 249 -14.38 -26.75 -38.15
CA PRO A 249 -15.03 -27.47 -37.06
C PRO A 249 -16.19 -28.37 -37.53
N PRO A 250 -16.59 -29.41 -36.77
CA PRO A 250 -17.89 -30.02 -36.97
C PRO A 250 -18.98 -29.29 -36.16
N ALA A 251 -20.07 -29.00 -36.87
CA ALA A 251 -21.38 -28.64 -36.34
C ALA A 251 -22.09 -29.83 -35.66
N GLY A 252 -23.07 -29.51 -34.82
CA GLY A 252 -24.04 -30.43 -34.21
C GLY A 252 -23.85 -30.49 -32.67
N GLU A 253 -24.86 -30.41 -31.82
CA GLU A 253 -26.30 -30.33 -31.98
C GLU A 253 -26.84 -29.91 -30.59
N ALA A 254 -27.81 -28.98 -30.56
CA ALA A 254 -28.55 -28.68 -29.34
C ALA A 254 -29.53 -29.82 -29.03
N PRO A 255 -29.89 -30.02 -27.75
CA PRO A 255 -31.33 -30.05 -27.50
C PRO A 255 -31.75 -29.30 -26.23
N GLY A 256 -32.87 -28.58 -26.37
CA GLY A 256 -33.99 -28.75 -25.44
C GLY A 256 -33.97 -27.91 -24.17
N ALA A 257 -34.46 -26.67 -24.29
CA ALA A 257 -35.25 -26.07 -23.22
C ALA A 257 -36.56 -26.85 -23.01
N PRO A 258 -37.08 -26.90 -21.78
CA PRO A 258 -38.53 -26.81 -21.61
C PRO A 258 -38.94 -25.55 -20.82
N ALA A 259 -39.81 -24.79 -21.49
CA ALA A 259 -40.98 -24.06 -21.02
C ALA A 259 -41.09 -23.67 -19.53
N ARG A 260 -41.07 -22.34 -19.34
CA ARG A 260 -42.13 -21.52 -18.71
C ARG A 260 -43.17 -22.27 -17.86
N THR A 261 -43.18 -21.95 -16.56
CA THR A 261 -44.45 -21.72 -15.83
C THR A 261 -44.25 -20.61 -14.78
N THR A 262 -44.77 -19.43 -15.10
CA THR A 262 -45.14 -18.41 -14.11
C THR A 262 -46.64 -18.59 -13.86
N PRO A 263 -47.08 -18.56 -12.59
CA PRO A 263 -48.06 -17.55 -12.20
C PRO A 263 -47.66 -16.97 -10.83
N GLY A 264 -47.69 -15.67 -10.64
CA GLY A 264 -48.94 -14.98 -10.39
C GLY A 264 -48.60 -13.59 -9.88
N ARG A 265 -49.14 -12.62 -10.59
CA ARG A 265 -49.12 -11.19 -10.30
C ARG A 265 -50.24 -10.92 -9.30
N THR A 266 -49.91 -10.46 -8.09
CA THR A 266 -50.81 -9.68 -7.25
C THR A 266 -50.14 -8.36 -6.91
N ALA A 267 -50.79 -7.28 -7.34
CA ALA A 267 -50.40 -5.91 -7.07
C ALA A 267 -50.65 -5.57 -5.59
N PRO A 268 -49.87 -4.67 -4.98
CA PRO A 268 -50.17 -4.13 -3.67
C PRO A 268 -51.27 -3.07 -3.75
N THR A 269 -52.33 -3.26 -2.96
CA THR A 269 -53.37 -2.25 -2.75
C THR A 269 -52.83 -1.14 -1.86
N SER A 270 -52.98 0.08 -2.35
CA SER A 270 -52.74 1.36 -1.68
C SER A 270 -53.67 1.56 -0.47
N THR A 271 -53.11 1.92 0.68
CA THR A 271 -53.79 2.74 1.70
C THR A 271 -52.78 3.71 2.30
N ALA A 272 -52.81 4.96 1.85
CA ALA A 272 -52.20 6.10 2.54
C ALA A 272 -53.20 6.64 3.60
N PRO A 273 -52.71 7.16 4.74
CA PRO A 273 -53.56 7.64 5.83
C PRO A 273 -54.14 9.02 5.57
N ALA A 274 -55.40 9.20 5.99
CA ALA A 274 -56.09 10.47 6.09
C ALA A 274 -55.73 11.20 7.40
N GLY A 275 -55.63 12.53 7.31
CA GLY A 275 -56.04 13.44 8.39
C GLY A 275 -54.96 13.87 9.38
N GLY A 276 -54.48 15.11 9.22
CA GLY A 276 -53.68 15.81 10.23
C GLY A 276 -53.30 17.21 9.77
N ALA A 277 -54.25 18.14 9.82
CA ALA A 277 -53.98 19.56 9.65
C ALA A 277 -53.21 20.12 10.87
N PRO A 278 -52.25 21.04 10.68
CA PRO A 278 -51.52 21.69 11.77
C PRO A 278 -52.27 22.92 12.33
N PRO A 279 -52.18 23.22 13.64
CA PRO A 279 -52.64 24.50 14.16
C PRO A 279 -51.61 25.63 13.87
N THR A 280 -52.12 26.74 13.35
CA THR A 280 -51.47 28.05 13.26
C THR A 280 -51.08 28.63 14.63
N PRO A 281 -49.93 29.32 14.76
CA PRO A 281 -49.58 30.06 15.96
C PRO A 281 -50.26 31.44 16.02
N ALA A 282 -50.85 31.78 17.17
CA ALA A 282 -51.24 33.15 17.50
C ALA A 282 -50.04 33.89 18.13
N GLY A 283 -49.69 35.06 17.57
CA GLY A 283 -48.77 36.05 18.16
C GLY A 283 -49.32 36.59 19.49
N GLY A 284 -48.48 37.06 20.42
CA GLY A 284 -47.84 38.39 20.43
C GLY A 284 -48.64 39.25 21.42
N ASP A 285 -48.11 39.75 22.54
CA ASP A 285 -47.20 40.89 22.76
C ASP A 285 -47.20 41.18 24.29
N PRO A 286 -46.46 42.15 24.84
CA PRO A 286 -45.07 42.55 24.65
C PRO A 286 -44.19 42.25 25.88
#